data_AF-A0A154PSF4-F1
#
_entry.id   AF-A0A154PSF4-F1
#
_cell.length_a   1.000
_cell.length_b   1.000
_cell.length_c   1.000
_cell.angle_alpha   90.00
_cell.angle_beta   90.00
_cell.angle_gamma   90.00
#
_symmetry.space_group_name_H-M   'P 1'
#
loop_
_entity.id
_entity.type
_entity.pdbx_description
1 polymer ?
#
loop_
_entity_poly.entity_id
_entity_poly.type
_entity_poly.pdbx_seq_one_letter_code
_entity_poly.pdbx_strand_id
1 'polypeptide(L)'
;MQREVNSIVAKSLQKAYNHDRTGNVGKAYAYYTVVAELCPTLRLDIEEAFVDVLCQWGMQLAYENRFSDIVLCYTRSLDIYPNNPRMLNNFAAHLLRNNDPITAIKYLKRALQANPNFLPAERNLQNAFSMAVDRWHFPMLNDKQRNSAFESVIQKKISQGYDTILDIGTGTGLLSLYAHDAGAEKVYACEYSVAMIKIAQKVFESNNAKNIILLPKFSTDLAIPADITERVKLIVTETFDAGLFGEHVIPSLLSAHTNILHKDGIVIPMSATLYVAAVQCEYIRNKSSVVFDEVQNSCPLNFDNMSILLDDEYYDTEYLKNVKVNYITEPKVLFTVNFNDISDLQKFNVDGVKSSVNVKCEYDGTIDKFNNYQNIKSSFNNKNSYGIAQHINEFKIKQIFDLNSSLYLYEPLSNINILTEIKESEIAEQIVNFGKIYATTNRPLPNALICWYKIKLTLNHNYDTKRNGSFMNHTAILLEEELKNIVLQGNDVCIKVQQAESMIHIKVK
;
A
#
# COMPACT_ATOMS: atom_id res chain seq x y z
N MET A 1 37.84 -2.51 42.21
CA MET A 1 36.95 -2.93 41.11
C MET A 1 35.46 -2.80 41.44
N GLN A 2 34.79 -3.70 42.18
CA GLN A 2 33.32 -3.60 42.38
C GLN A 2 32.85 -2.31 43.06
N ARG A 3 33.57 -1.81 44.07
CA ARG A 3 33.26 -0.52 44.72
C ARG A 3 33.41 0.67 43.78
N GLU A 4 34.37 0.64 42.85
CA GLU A 4 34.59 1.69 41.86
C GLU A 4 33.49 1.67 40.80
N VAL A 5 33.10 0.49 40.32
CA VAL A 5 31.97 0.31 39.39
C VAL A 5 30.68 0.85 40.03
N ASN A 6 30.40 0.49 41.28
CA ASN A 6 29.22 1.00 42.00
C ASN A 6 29.25 2.54 42.16
N SER A 7 30.44 3.13 42.39
CA SER A 7 30.60 4.59 42.46
C SER A 7 30.35 5.27 41.11
N ILE A 8 30.83 4.68 40.01
CA ILE A 8 30.61 5.17 38.64
C ILE A 8 29.12 5.09 38.31
N VAL A 9 28.47 3.96 38.60
CA VAL A 9 27.03 3.75 38.36
C VAL A 9 26.20 4.80 39.10
N ALA A 10 26.44 5.01 40.40
CA ALA A 10 25.72 6.00 41.19
C ALA A 10 25.90 7.44 40.65
N LYS A 11 27.13 7.82 40.28
CA LYS A 11 27.41 9.13 39.69
C LYS A 11 26.77 9.30 38.32
N SER A 12 26.82 8.28 37.47
CA SER A 12 26.21 8.30 36.14
C SER A 12 24.69 8.39 36.24
N LEU A 13 24.07 7.64 37.15
CA LEU A 13 22.63 7.70 37.37
C LEU A 13 22.17 9.10 37.83
N GLN A 14 22.88 9.71 38.78
CA GLN A 14 22.59 11.07 39.21
C GLN A 14 22.71 12.08 38.05
N LYS A 15 23.74 11.92 37.20
CA LYS A 15 23.91 12.77 36.02
C LYS A 15 22.83 12.54 34.97
N ALA A 16 22.39 11.30 34.78
CA ALA A 16 21.28 10.97 33.88
C ALA A 16 20.02 11.75 34.29
N TYR A 17 19.59 11.62 35.55
CA TYR A 17 18.43 12.35 36.07
C TYR A 17 18.58 13.86 36.00
N ASN A 18 19.77 14.41 36.28
CA ASN A 18 20.00 15.85 36.18
C ASN A 18 19.85 16.35 34.75
N HIS A 19 20.43 15.65 33.77
CA HIS A 19 20.34 16.04 32.37
C HIS A 19 18.93 15.90 31.80
N ASP A 20 18.25 14.81 32.16
CA ASP A 20 16.86 14.53 31.82
C ASP A 20 15.94 15.67 32.27
N ARG A 21 16.02 16.06 33.55
CA ARG A 21 15.25 17.18 34.12
C ARG A 21 15.54 18.52 33.43
N THR A 22 16.74 18.72 32.89
CA THR A 22 17.13 19.95 32.17
C THR A 22 16.84 19.91 30.67
N GLY A 23 16.23 18.83 30.16
CA GLY A 23 15.96 18.64 28.74
C GLY A 23 17.19 18.33 27.88
N ASN A 24 18.34 18.01 28.49
CA ASN A 24 19.55 17.62 27.75
C ASN A 24 19.53 16.12 27.45
N VAL A 25 18.57 15.72 26.60
CA VAL A 25 18.21 14.32 26.36
C VAL A 25 19.35 13.48 25.77
N GLY A 26 20.22 14.07 24.93
CA GLY A 26 21.38 13.34 24.39
C GLY A 26 22.40 12.95 25.46
N LYS A 27 22.70 13.85 26.42
CA LYS A 27 23.57 13.50 27.56
C LYS A 27 22.89 12.56 28.53
N ALA A 28 21.59 12.76 28.79
CA ALA A 28 20.81 11.85 29.63
C ALA A 28 20.85 10.42 29.06
N TYR A 29 20.61 10.25 27.76
CA TYR A 29 20.68 8.97 27.05
C TYR A 29 22.05 8.30 27.23
N ALA A 30 23.14 9.05 27.04
CA ALA A 30 24.49 8.52 27.21
C ALA A 30 24.74 8.00 28.63
N TYR A 31 24.32 8.75 29.67
CA TYR A 31 24.50 8.30 31.06
C TYR A 31 23.58 7.13 31.43
N TYR A 32 22.32 7.13 31.00
CA TYR A 32 21.42 5.98 31.20
C TYR A 32 21.97 4.71 30.51
N THR A 33 22.55 4.84 29.31
CA THR A 33 23.22 3.73 28.60
C THR A 33 24.38 3.15 29.41
N VAL A 34 25.25 4.01 29.95
CA VAL A 34 26.35 3.56 30.82
C VAL A 34 25.84 2.83 32.06
N VAL A 35 24.78 3.34 32.71
CA VAL A 35 24.17 2.67 33.88
C VAL A 35 23.63 1.29 33.51
N ALA A 36 22.85 1.21 32.42
CA ALA A 36 22.22 -0.03 31.98
C ALA A 36 23.22 -1.10 31.54
N GLU A 37 24.36 -0.70 30.97
CA GLU A 37 25.43 -1.62 30.56
C GLU A 37 26.26 -2.11 31.76
N LEU A 38 26.62 -1.21 32.69
CA LEU A 38 27.48 -1.55 33.83
C LEU A 38 26.73 -2.23 34.98
N CYS A 39 25.42 -2.01 35.10
CA CYS A 39 24.63 -2.53 36.22
C CYS A 39 23.29 -3.13 35.75
N PRO A 40 23.29 -4.40 35.28
CA PRO A 40 22.08 -5.06 34.79
C PRO A 40 20.93 -5.11 35.80
N THR A 41 21.22 -5.13 37.11
CA THR A 41 20.20 -5.15 38.17
C THR A 41 19.35 -3.88 38.23
N LEU A 42 19.86 -2.73 37.74
CA LEU A 42 19.12 -1.46 37.71
C LEU A 42 18.31 -1.27 36.43
N ARG A 43 18.41 -2.17 35.44
CA ARG A 43 17.75 -2.00 34.13
C ARG A 43 16.24 -1.82 34.27
N LEU A 44 15.59 -2.64 35.08
CA LEU A 44 14.15 -2.55 35.30
C LEU A 44 13.75 -1.21 35.98
N ASP A 45 14.56 -0.75 36.92
CA ASP A 45 14.29 0.49 37.68
C ASP A 45 14.39 1.75 36.81
N ILE A 46 15.24 1.72 35.78
CA ILE A 46 15.48 2.88 34.90
C ILE A 46 14.83 2.75 33.52
N GLU A 47 14.20 1.61 33.20
CA GLU A 47 13.74 1.29 31.85
C GLU A 47 12.79 2.38 31.32
N GLU A 48 11.80 2.78 32.12
CA GLU A 48 10.81 3.79 31.71
C GLU A 48 11.47 5.13 31.33
N ALA A 49 12.30 5.68 32.21
CA ALA A 49 13.02 6.93 31.99
C ALA A 49 14.02 6.81 30.82
N PHE A 50 14.71 5.67 30.70
CA PHE A 50 15.60 5.37 29.58
C PHE A 50 14.83 5.44 28.26
N VAL A 51 13.66 4.79 28.18
CA VAL A 51 12.83 4.76 26.98
C VAL A 51 12.34 6.17 26.66
N ASP A 52 11.84 6.94 27.64
CA ASP A 52 11.40 8.33 27.46
C ASP A 52 12.49 9.19 26.82
N VAL A 53 13.69 9.14 27.40
CA VAL A 53 14.84 9.90 26.93
C VAL A 53 15.29 9.45 25.54
N LEU A 54 15.33 8.14 25.26
CA LEU A 54 15.64 7.61 23.92
C LEU A 54 14.64 8.10 22.88
N CYS A 55 13.34 8.14 23.21
CA CYS A 55 12.30 8.61 22.29
C CYS A 55 12.49 10.09 21.94
N GLN A 56 12.70 10.93 22.94
CA GLN A 56 12.94 12.36 22.76
C GLN A 56 14.23 12.62 22.00
N TRP A 57 15.30 11.90 22.34
CA TRP A 57 16.58 12.01 21.65
C TRP A 57 16.48 11.56 20.18
N GLY A 58 15.77 10.47 19.90
CA GLY A 58 15.49 10.02 18.54
C GLY A 58 14.71 11.04 17.71
N MET A 59 13.74 11.74 18.31
CA MET A 59 13.03 12.84 17.65
C MET A 59 13.95 14.02 17.32
N GLN A 60 14.83 14.41 18.25
CA GLN A 60 15.81 15.48 18.01
C GLN A 60 16.79 15.09 16.89
N LEU A 61 17.33 13.88 16.91
CA LEU A 61 18.19 13.38 15.84
C LEU A 61 17.48 13.35 14.49
N ALA A 62 16.19 13.01 14.46
CA ALA A 62 15.40 13.02 13.23
C ALA A 62 15.22 14.44 12.68
N TYR A 63 14.97 15.43 13.55
CA TYR A 63 14.91 16.85 13.17
C TYR A 63 16.24 17.35 12.60
N GLU A 64 17.36 16.85 13.13
CA GLU A 64 18.71 17.14 12.64
C GLU A 64 19.11 16.30 11.40
N ASN A 65 18.22 15.47 10.84
CA ASN A 65 18.48 14.52 9.74
C ASN A 65 19.61 13.50 10.01
N ARG A 66 19.84 13.16 11.26
CA ARG A 66 20.90 12.25 11.71
C ARG A 66 20.42 10.79 11.82
N PHE A 67 19.93 10.24 10.70
CA PHE A 67 19.31 8.91 10.70
C PHE A 67 20.27 7.77 11.10
N SER A 68 21.55 7.85 10.73
CA SER A 68 22.58 6.88 11.14
C SER A 68 22.72 6.78 12.66
N ASP A 69 22.66 7.92 13.35
CA ASP A 69 22.76 7.98 14.82
C ASP A 69 21.49 7.42 15.49
N ILE A 70 20.32 7.60 14.88
CA ILE A 70 19.07 6.96 15.33
C ILE A 70 19.23 5.44 15.27
N VAL A 71 19.67 4.91 14.14
CA VAL A 71 19.89 3.46 13.96
C VAL A 71 20.85 2.94 15.03
N LEU A 72 21.97 3.65 15.28
CA LEU A 72 22.94 3.26 16.30
C LEU A 72 22.34 3.27 17.71
N CYS A 73 21.67 4.36 18.10
CA CYS A 73 21.08 4.50 19.43
C CYS A 73 20.00 3.45 19.69
N TYR A 74 19.08 3.24 18.74
CA TYR A 74 18.02 2.26 18.91
C TYR A 74 18.52 0.83 18.86
N THR A 75 19.48 0.49 17.98
CA THR A 75 20.07 -0.86 17.94
C THR A 75 20.74 -1.19 19.27
N ARG A 76 21.61 -0.30 19.78
CA ARG A 76 22.28 -0.48 21.08
C ARG A 76 21.29 -0.59 22.24
N SER A 77 20.24 0.22 22.22
CA SER A 77 19.21 0.19 23.28
C SER A 77 18.40 -1.11 23.24
N LEU A 78 18.12 -1.64 22.05
CA LEU A 78 17.46 -2.92 21.86
C LEU A 78 18.36 -4.12 22.18
N ASP A 79 19.69 -3.98 22.16
CA ASP A 79 20.58 -5.02 22.70
C ASP A 79 20.45 -5.13 24.24
N ILE A 80 20.13 -4.03 24.91
CA ILE A 80 19.89 -3.96 26.36
C ILE A 80 18.45 -4.40 26.70
N TYR A 81 17.46 -3.92 25.94
CA TYR A 81 16.03 -4.15 26.14
C TYR A 81 15.37 -4.77 24.87
N PRO A 82 15.66 -6.03 24.53
CA PRO A 82 15.32 -6.62 23.23
C PRO A 82 13.83 -6.76 22.93
N ASN A 83 13.00 -6.77 23.96
CA ASN A 83 11.55 -6.98 23.87
C ASN A 83 10.75 -5.75 24.32
N ASN A 84 11.36 -4.58 24.50
CA ASN A 84 10.60 -3.38 24.87
C ASN A 84 9.72 -2.93 23.68
N PRO A 85 8.38 -3.02 23.76
CA PRO A 85 7.50 -2.76 22.62
C PRO A 85 7.54 -1.30 22.18
N ARG A 86 7.76 -0.36 23.12
CA ARG A 86 7.79 1.08 22.85
C ARG A 86 9.05 1.48 22.07
N MET A 87 10.22 0.94 22.46
CA MET A 87 11.47 1.12 21.70
C MET A 87 11.36 0.53 20.30
N LEU A 88 10.86 -0.71 20.18
CA LEU A 88 10.70 -1.40 18.90
C LEU A 88 9.77 -0.62 17.95
N ASN A 89 8.63 -0.15 18.46
CA ASN A 89 7.69 0.66 17.69
C ASN A 89 8.27 2.01 17.27
N ASN A 90 8.96 2.72 18.17
CA ASN A 90 9.49 4.04 17.85
C ASN A 90 10.66 3.95 16.88
N PHE A 91 11.50 2.92 16.98
CA PHE A 91 12.50 2.66 15.96
C PHE A 91 11.88 2.38 14.60
N ALA A 92 10.85 1.53 14.56
CA ALA A 92 10.10 1.27 13.34
C ALA A 92 9.46 2.54 12.75
N ALA A 93 8.95 3.45 13.58
CA ALA A 93 8.41 4.72 13.11
C ALA A 93 9.50 5.59 12.43
N HIS A 94 10.74 5.60 12.94
CA HIS A 94 11.86 6.26 12.27
C HIS A 94 12.21 5.58 10.94
N LEU A 95 12.22 4.24 10.89
CA LEU A 95 12.46 3.49 9.66
C LEU A 95 11.40 3.80 8.59
N LEU A 96 10.12 3.89 8.97
CA LEU A 96 9.04 4.27 8.03
C LEU A 96 9.22 5.68 7.50
N ARG A 97 9.58 6.66 8.35
CA ARG A 97 9.87 8.03 7.90
C ARG A 97 11.06 8.12 6.95
N ASN A 98 11.96 7.14 6.99
CA ASN A 98 13.10 7.02 6.09
C ASN A 98 12.87 6.01 4.96
N ASN A 99 11.61 5.72 4.63
CA ASN A 99 11.19 4.84 3.55
C ASN A 99 11.77 3.40 3.61
N ASP A 100 11.96 2.84 4.82
CA ASP A 100 12.34 1.44 5.04
C ASP A 100 11.22 0.65 5.73
N PRO A 101 10.11 0.35 5.01
CA PRO A 101 8.99 -0.38 5.59
C PRO A 101 9.33 -1.84 5.89
N ILE A 102 10.27 -2.45 5.17
CA ILE A 102 10.61 -3.87 5.34
C ILE A 102 11.33 -4.12 6.66
N THR A 103 12.31 -3.28 7.00
CA THR A 103 12.96 -3.38 8.32
C THR A 103 12.00 -2.98 9.43
N ALA A 104 11.14 -1.97 9.21
CA ALA A 104 10.10 -1.58 10.17
C ALA A 104 9.16 -2.75 10.53
N ILE A 105 8.68 -3.51 9.53
CA ILE A 105 7.83 -4.69 9.72
C ILE A 105 8.48 -5.70 10.68
N LYS A 106 9.81 -5.93 10.57
CA LYS A 106 10.54 -6.85 11.46
C LYS A 106 10.43 -6.40 12.92
N TYR A 107 10.67 -5.12 13.19
CA TYR A 107 10.61 -4.57 14.56
C TYR A 107 9.18 -4.48 15.09
N LEU A 108 8.20 -4.16 14.24
CA LEU A 108 6.79 -4.10 14.62
C LEU A 108 6.21 -5.47 14.94
N LYS A 109 6.55 -6.50 14.15
CA LYS A 109 6.21 -7.90 14.47
C LYS A 109 6.81 -8.32 15.81
N ARG A 110 8.06 -7.94 16.12
CA ARG A 110 8.67 -8.17 17.43
C ARG A 110 7.95 -7.41 18.57
N ALA A 111 7.54 -6.17 18.33
CA ALA A 111 6.81 -5.38 19.32
C ALA A 111 5.49 -6.05 19.68
N LEU A 112 4.76 -6.57 18.68
CA LEU A 112 3.51 -7.29 18.87
C LEU A 112 3.70 -8.70 19.44
N GLN A 113 4.86 -9.34 19.23
CA GLN A 113 5.20 -10.58 19.95
C GLN A 113 5.40 -10.32 21.45
N ALA A 114 6.05 -9.20 21.80
CA ALA A 114 6.28 -8.82 23.20
C ALA A 114 4.99 -8.32 23.89
N ASN A 115 4.17 -7.56 23.16
CA ASN A 115 2.86 -7.10 23.64
C ASN A 115 1.82 -7.16 22.49
N PRO A 116 1.03 -8.23 22.40
CA PRO A 116 0.03 -8.44 21.35
C PRO A 116 -1.08 -7.38 21.28
N ASN A 117 -1.28 -6.60 22.34
CA ASN A 117 -2.31 -5.55 22.41
C ASN A 117 -1.71 -4.13 22.30
N PHE A 118 -0.46 -4.00 21.84
CA PHE A 118 0.18 -2.70 21.68
C PHE A 118 -0.28 -1.98 20.40
N LEU A 119 -1.39 -1.24 20.52
CA LEU A 119 -2.08 -0.56 19.41
C LEU A 119 -1.17 0.32 18.52
N PRO A 120 -0.22 1.13 19.06
CA PRO A 120 0.68 1.91 18.22
C PRO A 120 1.50 1.06 17.23
N ALA A 121 1.96 -0.12 17.68
CA ALA A 121 2.72 -1.04 16.81
C ALA A 121 1.82 -1.72 15.79
N GLU A 122 0.57 -2.07 16.15
CA GLU A 122 -0.38 -2.62 15.18
C GLU A 122 -0.68 -1.60 14.08
N ARG A 123 -0.99 -0.35 14.42
CA ARG A 123 -1.23 0.74 13.46
C ARG A 123 -0.03 0.95 12.54
N ASN A 124 1.17 1.07 13.12
CA ASN A 124 2.39 1.25 12.34
C ASN A 124 2.69 0.03 11.44
N LEU A 125 2.31 -1.19 11.86
CA LEU A 125 2.45 -2.39 11.02
C LEU A 125 1.51 -2.36 9.83
N GLN A 126 0.26 -1.91 10.01
CA GLN A 126 -0.68 -1.71 8.90
C GLN A 126 -0.13 -0.70 7.88
N ASN A 127 0.39 0.43 8.37
CA ASN A 127 1.02 1.43 7.51
C ASN A 127 2.24 0.84 6.77
N ALA A 128 3.11 0.12 7.49
CA ALA A 128 4.28 -0.51 6.90
C ALA A 128 3.92 -1.54 5.82
N PHE A 129 2.82 -2.29 5.97
CA PHE A 129 2.33 -3.18 4.93
C PHE A 129 1.87 -2.43 3.69
N SER A 130 1.09 -1.34 3.85
CA SER A 130 0.65 -0.50 2.74
C SER A 130 1.82 0.15 2.01
N MET A 131 2.86 0.59 2.73
CA MET A 131 4.08 1.16 2.13
C MET A 131 4.96 0.10 1.44
N ALA A 132 4.98 -1.13 1.96
CA ALA A 132 5.82 -2.19 1.39
C ALA A 132 5.24 -2.79 0.10
N VAL A 133 3.92 -2.85 -0.01
CA VAL A 133 3.23 -3.51 -1.13
C VAL A 133 2.07 -2.64 -1.56
N ASP A 134 2.06 -2.23 -2.82
CA ASP A 134 0.94 -1.46 -3.32
C ASP A 134 -0.36 -2.27 -3.33
N ARG A 135 -1.47 -1.59 -3.04
CA ARG A 135 -2.75 -2.26 -2.80
C ARG A 135 -3.36 -2.84 -4.07
N TRP A 136 -2.99 -2.33 -5.25
CA TRP A 136 -3.50 -2.80 -6.54
C TRP A 136 -3.00 -4.21 -6.91
N HIS A 137 -1.94 -4.73 -6.27
CA HIS A 137 -1.53 -6.12 -6.47
C HIS A 137 -2.61 -7.15 -6.10
N PHE A 138 -3.40 -6.86 -5.06
CA PHE A 138 -4.46 -7.77 -4.61
C PHE A 138 -5.63 -7.88 -5.62
N PRO A 139 -6.27 -6.80 -6.08
CA PRO A 139 -7.30 -6.90 -7.12
C PRO A 139 -6.72 -7.41 -8.45
N MET A 140 -5.48 -7.05 -8.81
CA MET A 140 -4.81 -7.57 -10.02
C MET A 140 -4.68 -9.11 -9.98
N LEU A 141 -4.23 -9.69 -8.86
CA LEU A 141 -4.14 -11.14 -8.71
C LEU A 141 -5.52 -11.82 -8.68
N ASN A 142 -6.57 -11.10 -8.27
CA ASN A 142 -7.95 -11.59 -8.31
C ASN A 142 -8.64 -11.38 -9.67
N ASP A 143 -8.01 -10.67 -10.62
CA ASP A 143 -8.51 -10.50 -11.97
C ASP A 143 -8.25 -11.77 -12.80
N LYS A 144 -9.19 -12.69 -12.71
CA LYS A 144 -9.12 -13.98 -13.41
C LYS A 144 -9.08 -13.83 -14.92
N GLN A 145 -9.73 -12.80 -15.48
CA GLN A 145 -9.77 -12.60 -16.92
C GLN A 145 -8.41 -12.10 -17.43
N ARG A 146 -7.83 -11.09 -16.78
CA ARG A 146 -6.46 -10.63 -17.04
C ARG A 146 -5.48 -11.80 -16.94
N ASN A 147 -5.52 -12.52 -15.83
CA ASN A 147 -4.58 -13.61 -15.54
C ASN A 147 -4.64 -14.71 -16.60
N SER A 148 -5.85 -15.11 -17.01
CA SER A 148 -6.04 -16.10 -18.08
C SER A 148 -5.56 -15.59 -19.45
N ALA A 149 -5.70 -14.29 -19.73
CA ALA A 149 -5.22 -13.68 -20.97
C ALA A 149 -3.70 -13.84 -21.12
N PHE A 150 -2.96 -13.45 -20.07
CA PHE A 150 -1.52 -13.55 -20.02
C PHE A 150 -1.05 -15.01 -20.07
N GLU A 151 -1.64 -15.89 -19.27
CA GLU A 151 -1.31 -17.32 -19.27
C GLU A 151 -1.43 -17.92 -20.68
N SER A 152 -2.57 -17.72 -21.33
CA SER A 152 -2.87 -18.27 -22.65
C SER A 152 -1.89 -17.78 -23.73
N VAL A 153 -1.59 -16.48 -23.75
CA VAL A 153 -0.68 -15.92 -24.76
C VAL A 153 0.78 -16.34 -24.52
N ILE A 154 1.21 -16.41 -23.25
CA ILE A 154 2.55 -16.85 -22.86
C ILE A 154 2.75 -18.32 -23.26
N GLN A 155 1.82 -19.20 -22.87
CA GLN A 155 1.85 -20.62 -23.25
C GLN A 155 1.90 -20.80 -24.76
N LYS A 156 1.06 -20.07 -25.50
CA LYS A 156 1.04 -20.10 -26.96
C LYS A 156 2.38 -19.69 -27.55
N LYS A 157 3.01 -18.60 -27.08
CA LYS A 157 4.30 -18.15 -27.60
C LYS A 157 5.43 -19.11 -27.28
N ILE A 158 5.46 -19.69 -26.09
CA ILE A 158 6.47 -20.69 -25.74
C ILE A 158 6.36 -21.91 -26.65
N SER A 159 5.14 -22.39 -26.93
CA SER A 159 4.92 -23.49 -27.90
C SER A 159 5.37 -23.15 -29.35
N GLN A 160 5.55 -21.88 -29.66
CA GLN A 160 6.03 -21.38 -30.96
C GLN A 160 7.57 -21.18 -31.00
N GLY A 161 8.29 -21.58 -29.95
CA GLY A 161 9.76 -21.49 -29.87
C GLY A 161 10.30 -20.19 -29.25
N TYR A 162 9.44 -19.41 -28.59
CA TYR A 162 9.83 -18.25 -27.78
C TYR A 162 10.14 -18.67 -26.34
N ASP A 163 11.17 -19.49 -26.18
CA ASP A 163 11.50 -20.28 -24.98
C ASP A 163 12.51 -19.63 -24.03
N THR A 164 13.16 -18.52 -24.43
CA THR A 164 13.99 -17.68 -23.53
C THR A 164 13.29 -16.37 -23.23
N ILE A 165 13.04 -16.10 -21.95
CA ILE A 165 12.04 -15.11 -21.50
C ILE A 165 12.62 -14.17 -20.47
N LEU A 166 12.29 -12.89 -20.58
CA LEU A 166 12.44 -11.89 -19.52
C LEU A 166 11.07 -11.34 -19.11
N ASP A 167 10.74 -11.46 -17.83
CA ASP A 167 9.59 -10.85 -17.18
C ASP A 167 10.04 -9.53 -16.50
N ILE A 168 9.65 -8.39 -17.08
CA ILE A 168 10.01 -7.05 -16.58
C ILE A 168 8.93 -6.59 -15.60
N GLY A 169 9.33 -6.29 -14.36
CA GLY A 169 8.37 -5.94 -13.31
C GLY A 169 7.62 -7.17 -12.82
N THR A 170 8.35 -8.22 -12.46
CA THR A 170 7.76 -9.55 -12.18
C THR A 170 6.76 -9.53 -11.01
N GLY A 171 6.88 -8.56 -10.09
CA GLY A 171 6.04 -8.43 -8.91
C GLY A 171 6.07 -9.70 -8.06
N THR A 172 4.97 -10.46 -8.08
CA THR A 172 4.89 -11.75 -7.36
C THR A 172 5.50 -12.93 -8.10
N GLY A 173 5.87 -12.77 -9.37
CA GLY A 173 6.38 -13.85 -10.22
C GLY A 173 5.32 -14.60 -11.02
N LEU A 174 4.06 -14.14 -11.04
CA LEU A 174 2.96 -14.87 -11.70
C LEU A 174 3.22 -15.12 -13.19
N LEU A 175 3.67 -14.11 -13.94
CA LEU A 175 3.93 -14.26 -15.38
C LEU A 175 5.13 -15.18 -15.65
N SER A 176 6.17 -15.06 -14.83
CA SER A 176 7.31 -15.99 -14.82
C SER A 176 6.90 -17.45 -14.53
N LEU A 177 5.93 -17.68 -13.65
CA LEU A 177 5.39 -19.02 -13.38
C LEU A 177 4.61 -19.59 -14.58
N TYR A 178 3.80 -18.77 -15.27
CA TYR A 178 3.16 -19.21 -16.51
C TYR A 178 4.18 -19.63 -17.56
N ALA A 179 5.27 -18.86 -17.69
CA ALA A 179 6.36 -19.18 -18.58
C ALA A 179 7.07 -20.48 -18.20
N HIS A 180 7.37 -20.65 -16.91
CA HIS A 180 7.98 -21.87 -16.37
C HIS A 180 7.12 -23.11 -16.65
N ASP A 181 5.83 -23.06 -16.32
CA ASP A 181 4.90 -24.19 -16.51
C ASP A 181 4.65 -24.52 -17.98
N ALA A 182 4.75 -23.53 -18.86
CA ALA A 182 4.66 -23.72 -20.30
C ALA A 182 5.89 -24.42 -20.91
N GLY A 183 6.94 -24.66 -20.10
CA GLY A 183 8.15 -25.35 -20.53
C GLY A 183 9.19 -24.44 -21.18
N ALA A 184 9.22 -23.15 -20.83
CA ALA A 184 10.30 -22.26 -21.26
C ALA A 184 11.67 -22.82 -20.86
N GLU A 185 12.63 -22.75 -21.77
CA GLU A 185 14.01 -23.19 -21.53
C GLU A 185 14.69 -22.32 -20.46
N LYS A 186 14.47 -21.00 -20.52
CA LYS A 186 15.08 -20.05 -19.58
C LYS A 186 14.14 -18.90 -19.24
N VAL A 187 13.95 -18.67 -17.95
CA VAL A 187 13.08 -17.60 -17.44
C VAL A 187 13.89 -16.69 -16.52
N TYR A 188 13.99 -15.43 -16.90
CA TYR A 188 14.53 -14.35 -16.08
C TYR A 188 13.38 -13.49 -15.57
N ALA A 189 13.38 -13.18 -14.28
CA ALA A 189 12.38 -12.34 -13.63
C ALA A 189 13.08 -11.10 -13.07
N CYS A 190 12.71 -9.91 -13.53
CA CYS A 190 13.34 -8.65 -13.12
C CYS A 190 12.40 -7.87 -12.20
N GLU A 191 12.90 -7.46 -11.03
CA GLU A 191 12.15 -6.69 -10.04
C GLU A 191 13.07 -5.76 -9.26
N TYR A 192 12.60 -4.56 -8.94
CA TYR A 192 13.36 -3.57 -8.19
C TYR A 192 12.88 -3.44 -6.73
N SER A 193 11.58 -3.59 -6.48
CA SER A 193 11.01 -3.47 -5.14
C SER A 193 11.55 -4.58 -4.23
N VAL A 194 12.25 -4.18 -3.16
CA VAL A 194 12.79 -5.10 -2.14
C VAL A 194 11.70 -5.99 -1.54
N ALA A 195 10.48 -5.48 -1.41
CA ALA A 195 9.33 -6.23 -0.93
C ALA A 195 8.92 -7.32 -1.94
N MET A 196 8.76 -6.94 -3.22
CA MET A 196 8.36 -7.85 -4.28
C MET A 196 9.43 -8.90 -4.56
N ILE A 197 10.72 -8.56 -4.55
CA ILE A 197 11.83 -9.52 -4.66
C ILE A 197 11.69 -10.63 -3.62
N LYS A 198 11.45 -10.27 -2.36
CA LYS A 198 11.28 -11.24 -1.26
C LYS A 198 10.02 -12.10 -1.44
N ILE A 199 8.93 -11.52 -1.95
CA ILE A 199 7.69 -12.25 -2.25
C ILE A 199 7.92 -13.22 -3.41
N ALA A 200 8.41 -12.75 -4.55
CA ALA A 200 8.71 -13.56 -5.74
C ALA A 200 9.65 -14.72 -5.40
N GLN A 201 10.71 -14.47 -4.63
CA GLN A 201 11.62 -15.52 -4.19
C GLN A 201 10.88 -16.63 -3.42
N LYS A 202 10.09 -16.28 -2.41
CA LYS A 202 9.29 -17.26 -1.65
C LYS A 202 8.26 -17.97 -2.54
N VAL A 203 7.64 -17.25 -3.47
CA VAL A 203 6.70 -17.80 -4.45
C VAL A 203 7.39 -18.87 -5.29
N PHE A 204 8.52 -18.57 -5.93
CA PHE A 204 9.26 -19.52 -6.75
C PHE A 204 9.71 -20.74 -5.95
N GLU A 205 10.21 -20.54 -4.73
CA GLU A 205 10.59 -21.63 -3.83
C GLU A 205 9.41 -22.55 -3.52
N SER A 206 8.23 -22.00 -3.21
CA SER A 206 7.04 -22.77 -2.86
C SER A 206 6.37 -23.50 -4.04
N ASN A 207 6.66 -23.08 -5.28
CA ASN A 207 6.13 -23.70 -6.50
C ASN A 207 7.18 -24.57 -7.22
N ASN A 208 8.30 -24.91 -6.56
CA ASN A 208 9.42 -25.67 -7.14
C ASN A 208 10.03 -25.05 -8.41
N ALA A 209 9.87 -23.75 -8.62
CA ALA A 209 10.33 -23.03 -9.81
C ALA A 209 11.67 -22.30 -9.56
N LYS A 210 12.60 -22.93 -8.82
CA LYS A 210 13.90 -22.33 -8.43
C LYS A 210 14.86 -22.09 -9.60
N ASN A 211 14.56 -22.65 -10.77
CA ASN A 211 15.28 -22.41 -12.01
C ASN A 211 14.90 -21.08 -12.68
N ILE A 212 13.87 -20.39 -12.21
CA ILE A 212 13.62 -18.99 -12.59
C ILE A 212 14.72 -18.12 -11.95
N ILE A 213 15.39 -17.32 -12.77
CA ILE A 213 16.49 -16.45 -12.34
C ILE A 213 15.91 -15.09 -11.95
N LEU A 214 15.81 -14.83 -10.65
CA LEU A 214 15.33 -13.54 -10.11
C LEU A 214 16.47 -12.51 -10.08
N LEU A 215 16.26 -11.37 -10.74
CA LEU A 215 17.21 -10.29 -10.94
C LEU A 215 16.73 -9.03 -10.19
N PRO A 216 17.34 -8.68 -9.03
CA PRO A 216 16.92 -7.56 -8.19
C PRO A 216 17.45 -6.22 -8.72
N LYS A 217 16.98 -5.79 -9.90
CA LYS A 217 17.45 -4.60 -10.63
C LYS A 217 16.30 -3.92 -11.40
N PHE A 218 16.54 -2.69 -11.85
CA PHE A 218 15.78 -2.12 -12.95
C PHE A 218 16.13 -2.84 -14.26
N SER A 219 15.15 -3.00 -15.16
CA SER A 219 15.36 -3.63 -16.46
C SER A 219 16.34 -2.86 -17.35
N THR A 220 16.44 -1.54 -17.16
CA THR A 220 17.39 -0.67 -17.87
C THR A 220 18.85 -0.91 -17.48
N ASP A 221 19.10 -1.50 -16.31
CA ASP A 221 20.44 -1.76 -15.78
C ASP A 221 20.94 -3.18 -16.07
N LEU A 222 20.12 -3.99 -16.76
CA LEU A 222 20.47 -5.35 -17.12
C LEU A 222 21.54 -5.36 -18.21
N ALA A 223 22.56 -6.20 -18.02
CA ALA A 223 23.65 -6.35 -18.96
C ALA A 223 23.84 -7.80 -19.43
N ILE A 224 24.21 -7.96 -20.69
CA ILE A 224 24.65 -9.24 -21.28
C ILE A 224 26.18 -9.22 -21.40
N PRO A 225 26.93 -10.25 -20.94
CA PRO A 225 26.45 -11.52 -20.37
C PRO A 225 26.31 -11.54 -18.83
N ALA A 226 26.51 -10.40 -18.15
CA ALA A 226 26.69 -10.37 -16.69
C ALA A 226 25.45 -10.79 -15.89
N ASP A 227 24.27 -10.33 -16.29
CA ASP A 227 23.00 -10.62 -15.62
C ASP A 227 22.17 -11.66 -16.40
N ILE A 228 22.20 -11.55 -17.73
CA ILE A 228 21.49 -12.41 -18.66
C ILE A 228 22.53 -12.99 -19.63
N THR A 229 22.53 -14.30 -19.85
CA THR A 229 23.59 -14.97 -20.65
C THR A 229 23.49 -14.70 -22.15
N GLU A 230 22.29 -14.40 -22.65
CA GLU A 230 22.00 -14.21 -24.07
C GLU A 230 20.74 -13.38 -24.26
N ARG A 231 20.52 -12.87 -25.47
CA ARG A 231 19.31 -12.11 -25.79
C ARG A 231 18.08 -13.01 -25.73
N VAL A 232 17.01 -12.53 -25.12
CA VAL A 232 15.76 -13.29 -24.92
C VAL A 232 14.86 -13.20 -26.15
N LYS A 233 14.11 -14.27 -26.45
CA LYS A 233 13.14 -14.27 -27.55
C LYS A 233 11.80 -13.66 -27.14
N LEU A 234 11.43 -13.68 -25.87
CA LEU A 234 10.17 -13.11 -25.40
C LEU A 234 10.41 -12.20 -24.20
N ILE A 235 9.86 -10.99 -24.26
CA ILE A 235 9.70 -10.13 -23.11
C ILE A 235 8.22 -10.11 -22.75
N VAL A 236 7.92 -10.30 -21.48
CA VAL A 236 6.59 -10.06 -20.90
C VAL A 236 6.71 -8.91 -19.90
N THR A 237 5.74 -8.00 -19.89
CA THR A 237 5.68 -6.92 -18.90
C THR A 237 4.24 -6.59 -18.57
N GLU A 238 4.00 -6.15 -17.34
CA GLU A 238 2.77 -5.50 -16.94
C GLU A 238 3.03 -4.26 -16.08
N THR A 239 4.05 -3.49 -16.45
CA THR A 239 4.36 -2.19 -15.83
C THR A 239 3.50 -1.08 -16.43
N PHE A 240 2.17 -1.15 -16.25
CA PHE A 240 1.21 -0.17 -16.78
C PHE A 240 0.33 0.37 -15.68
N ASP A 241 0.16 1.69 -15.65
CA ASP A 241 -0.78 2.36 -14.76
C ASP A 241 -2.08 2.77 -15.49
N ALA A 242 -2.96 3.49 -14.81
CA ALA A 242 -4.20 3.99 -15.40
C ALA A 242 -3.98 4.95 -16.59
N GLY A 243 -2.87 5.71 -16.56
CA GLY A 243 -2.42 6.57 -17.66
C GLY A 243 -1.58 5.85 -18.72
N LEU A 244 -1.46 4.53 -18.65
CA LEU A 244 -0.62 3.65 -19.48
C LEU A 244 0.90 3.81 -19.30
N PHE A 245 1.42 5.02 -19.14
CA PHE A 245 2.87 5.31 -19.17
C PHE A 245 3.50 5.69 -17.83
N GLY A 246 2.71 5.83 -16.76
CA GLY A 246 3.16 6.31 -15.44
C GLY A 246 4.22 5.44 -14.78
N GLU A 247 4.33 4.17 -15.18
CA GLU A 247 5.34 3.21 -14.69
C GLU A 247 6.57 3.11 -15.62
N HIS A 248 6.85 4.13 -16.41
CA HIS A 248 8.06 4.20 -17.26
C HIS A 248 8.22 3.01 -18.22
N VAL A 249 7.12 2.49 -18.77
CA VAL A 249 7.13 1.34 -19.69
C VAL A 249 7.89 1.63 -20.99
N ILE A 250 7.76 2.85 -21.54
CA ILE A 250 8.40 3.26 -22.79
C ILE A 250 9.94 3.20 -22.70
N PRO A 251 10.61 3.90 -21.76
CA PRO A 251 12.07 3.82 -21.65
C PRO A 251 12.56 2.41 -21.30
N SER A 252 11.82 1.67 -20.48
CA SER A 252 12.13 0.27 -20.15
C SER A 252 12.15 -0.62 -21.39
N LEU A 253 11.10 -0.57 -22.21
CA LEU A 253 11.02 -1.36 -23.43
C LEU A 253 12.01 -0.89 -24.49
N LEU A 254 12.29 0.40 -24.60
CA LEU A 254 13.28 0.93 -25.55
C LEU A 254 14.70 0.39 -25.23
N SER A 255 15.07 0.40 -23.94
CA SER A 255 16.33 -0.22 -23.49
C SER A 255 16.32 -1.72 -23.74
N ALA A 256 15.23 -2.41 -23.42
CA ALA A 256 15.13 -3.85 -23.58
C ALA A 256 15.22 -4.28 -25.05
N HIS A 257 14.56 -3.58 -25.99
CA HIS A 257 14.71 -3.81 -27.43
C HIS A 257 16.16 -3.70 -27.90
N THR A 258 16.85 -2.66 -27.43
CA THR A 258 18.21 -2.34 -27.86
C THR A 258 19.22 -3.34 -27.28
N ASN A 259 19.08 -3.67 -26.00
CA ASN A 259 20.12 -4.34 -25.23
C ASN A 259 19.84 -5.83 -24.97
N ILE A 260 18.56 -6.21 -24.84
CA ILE A 260 18.16 -7.49 -24.24
C ILE A 260 17.35 -8.38 -25.20
N LEU A 261 16.48 -7.82 -26.02
CA LEU A 261 15.62 -8.58 -26.93
C LEU A 261 16.41 -9.11 -28.13
N HIS A 262 16.14 -10.35 -28.52
CA HIS A 262 16.65 -10.94 -29.74
C HIS A 262 16.01 -10.29 -30.98
N LYS A 263 16.70 -10.25 -32.13
CA LYS A 263 16.21 -9.62 -33.37
C LYS A 263 14.86 -10.17 -33.87
N ASP A 264 14.61 -11.45 -33.63
CA ASP A 264 13.35 -12.16 -33.97
C ASP A 264 12.44 -12.31 -32.74
N GLY A 265 12.79 -11.64 -31.64
CA GLY A 265 12.06 -11.66 -30.40
C GLY A 265 10.83 -10.74 -30.42
N ILE A 266 9.95 -10.92 -29.44
CA ILE A 266 8.72 -10.14 -29.32
C ILE A 266 8.49 -9.68 -27.88
N VAL A 267 7.69 -8.62 -27.73
CA VAL A 267 7.19 -8.08 -26.46
C VAL A 267 5.69 -8.39 -26.34
N ILE A 268 5.27 -8.80 -25.14
CA ILE A 268 3.88 -8.92 -24.70
C ILE A 268 3.65 -7.98 -23.51
N PRO A 269 2.59 -7.13 -23.54
CA PRO A 269 1.62 -6.97 -24.64
C PRO A 269 2.26 -6.39 -25.90
N MET A 270 1.63 -6.62 -27.07
CA MET A 270 2.20 -6.19 -28.35
C MET A 270 1.98 -4.70 -28.63
N SER A 271 0.86 -4.15 -28.18
CA SER A 271 0.48 -2.76 -28.35
C SER A 271 -0.53 -2.35 -27.28
N ALA A 272 -0.72 -1.05 -27.12
CA ALA A 272 -1.79 -0.47 -26.31
C ALA A 272 -2.42 0.72 -27.03
N THR A 273 -3.72 0.91 -26.81
CA THR A 273 -4.49 2.03 -27.38
C THR A 273 -5.12 2.80 -26.24
N LEU A 274 -4.81 4.09 -26.17
CA LEU A 274 -5.42 5.00 -25.21
C LEU A 274 -6.65 5.66 -25.83
N TYR A 275 -7.79 5.56 -25.14
CA TYR A 275 -9.03 6.21 -25.52
C TYR A 275 -9.30 7.41 -24.62
N VAL A 276 -9.95 8.44 -25.14
CA VAL A 276 -10.43 9.60 -24.39
C VAL A 276 -11.91 9.86 -24.63
N ALA A 277 -12.63 10.25 -23.58
CA ALA A 277 -13.99 10.79 -23.68
C ALA A 277 -14.16 11.97 -22.73
N ALA A 278 -14.83 13.03 -23.18
CA ALA A 278 -15.25 14.13 -22.33
C ALA A 278 -16.45 13.70 -21.49
N VAL A 279 -16.40 13.97 -20.19
CA VAL A 279 -17.47 13.61 -19.27
C VAL A 279 -17.93 14.81 -18.44
N GLN A 280 -19.22 14.81 -18.08
CA GLN A 280 -19.76 15.59 -16.98
C GLN A 280 -19.85 14.70 -15.75
N CYS A 281 -19.21 15.11 -14.67
CA CYS A 281 -19.13 14.36 -13.43
C CYS A 281 -18.87 15.30 -12.25
N GLU A 282 -19.96 15.68 -11.57
CA GLU A 282 -19.94 16.56 -10.39
C GLU A 282 -19.00 16.06 -9.28
N TYR A 283 -18.95 14.74 -9.06
CA TYR A 283 -18.04 14.13 -8.08
C TYR A 283 -16.57 14.46 -8.36
N ILE A 284 -16.15 14.33 -9.62
CA ILE A 284 -14.77 14.60 -10.04
C ILE A 284 -14.49 16.10 -9.95
N ARG A 285 -15.44 16.94 -10.39
CA ARG A 285 -15.35 18.40 -10.28
C ARG A 285 -15.10 18.81 -8.83
N ASN A 286 -15.94 18.36 -7.90
CA ASN A 286 -15.87 18.73 -6.48
C ASN A 286 -14.61 18.23 -5.75
N LYS A 287 -13.92 17.21 -6.30
CA LYS A 287 -12.60 16.77 -5.79
C LYS A 287 -11.46 17.67 -6.26
N SER A 288 -11.55 18.21 -7.47
CA SER A 288 -10.47 18.99 -8.09
C SER A 288 -10.65 20.50 -8.01
N SER A 289 -11.86 20.98 -7.71
CA SER A 289 -12.16 22.41 -7.64
C SER A 289 -13.27 22.74 -6.65
N VAL A 290 -13.18 23.94 -6.09
CA VAL A 290 -14.27 24.55 -5.32
C VAL A 290 -15.22 25.23 -6.30
N VAL A 291 -16.47 24.77 -6.38
CA VAL A 291 -17.50 25.37 -7.26
C VAL A 291 -18.07 26.61 -6.58
N PHE A 292 -17.46 27.77 -6.83
CA PHE A 292 -17.71 29.03 -6.10
C PHE A 292 -19.19 29.43 -6.03
N ASP A 293 -19.90 29.33 -7.15
CA ASP A 293 -21.31 29.72 -7.23
C ASP A 293 -22.21 28.93 -6.27
N GLU A 294 -21.85 27.69 -5.95
CA GLU A 294 -22.59 26.80 -5.07
C GLU A 294 -22.26 27.01 -3.58
N VAL A 295 -21.01 27.36 -3.27
CA VAL A 295 -20.55 27.48 -1.86
C VAL A 295 -20.63 28.89 -1.30
N GLN A 296 -20.61 29.94 -2.14
CA GLN A 296 -20.57 31.35 -1.70
C GLN A 296 -21.72 31.74 -0.78
N ASN A 297 -22.91 31.16 -0.98
CA ASN A 297 -24.11 31.46 -0.19
C ASN A 297 -24.18 30.63 1.11
N SER A 298 -23.38 29.58 1.21
CA SER A 298 -23.42 28.61 2.31
C SER A 298 -22.24 28.78 3.28
N CYS A 299 -21.19 29.51 2.89
CA CYS A 299 -20.00 29.70 3.71
C CYS A 299 -19.41 31.11 3.50
N PRO A 300 -19.29 31.95 4.55
CA PRO A 300 -18.77 33.32 4.45
C PRO A 300 -17.23 33.34 4.39
N LEU A 301 -16.62 32.45 3.61
CA LEU A 301 -15.18 32.41 3.43
C LEU A 301 -14.77 33.44 2.37
N ASN A 302 -13.91 34.39 2.75
CA ASN A 302 -13.32 35.36 1.82
C ASN A 302 -12.11 34.72 1.12
N PHE A 303 -12.18 34.60 -0.20
CA PHE A 303 -11.18 33.93 -1.04
C PHE A 303 -10.55 34.86 -2.11
N ASP A 304 -10.64 36.18 -1.93
CA ASP A 304 -10.17 37.18 -2.92
C ASP A 304 -8.65 37.11 -3.21
N ASN A 305 -7.88 36.33 -2.45
CA ASN A 305 -6.42 36.20 -2.57
C ASN A 305 -5.92 34.73 -2.59
N MET A 306 -6.60 33.83 -3.31
CA MET A 306 -6.09 32.47 -3.51
C MET A 306 -5.06 32.40 -4.63
N SER A 307 -3.91 31.80 -4.35
CA SER A 307 -2.92 31.40 -5.35
C SER A 307 -3.04 29.91 -5.63
N ILE A 308 -3.32 29.55 -6.89
CA ILE A 308 -3.27 28.15 -7.33
C ILE A 308 -1.80 27.85 -7.65
N LEU A 309 -1.19 26.98 -6.84
CA LEU A 309 0.05 26.32 -7.25
C LEU A 309 -0.33 25.29 -8.31
N LEU A 310 0.18 25.48 -9.53
CA LEU A 310 0.14 24.43 -10.55
C LEU A 310 1.10 23.34 -10.09
N ASP A 311 0.54 22.22 -9.65
CA ASP A 311 1.34 21.04 -9.34
C ASP A 311 1.70 20.30 -10.64
N ASP A 312 2.79 19.55 -10.62
CA ASP A 312 3.29 18.77 -11.76
C ASP A 312 2.52 17.43 -11.93
N GLU A 313 1.48 17.17 -11.12
CA GLU A 313 0.65 15.97 -11.23
C GLU A 313 -0.26 16.01 -12.48
N TYR A 314 0.05 15.17 -13.46
CA TYR A 314 -0.60 15.18 -14.77
C TYR A 314 -2.04 14.61 -14.77
N TYR A 315 -2.37 13.70 -13.85
CA TYR A 315 -3.70 13.09 -13.72
C TYR A 315 -3.88 12.40 -12.36
N ASP A 316 -5.15 12.21 -11.98
CA ASP A 316 -5.58 11.38 -10.83
C ASP A 316 -6.44 10.22 -11.37
N THR A 317 -6.71 9.22 -10.54
CA THR A 317 -7.36 7.96 -10.93
C THR A 317 -8.66 7.72 -10.17
N GLU A 318 -9.69 7.24 -10.88
CA GLU A 318 -11.01 6.97 -10.29
C GLU A 318 -11.63 5.68 -10.83
N TYR A 319 -12.30 4.94 -9.96
CA TYR A 319 -13.08 3.76 -10.35
C TYR A 319 -14.44 4.17 -10.91
N LEU A 320 -14.50 4.57 -12.19
CA LEU A 320 -15.71 5.18 -12.76
C LEU A 320 -16.97 4.30 -12.75
N LYS A 321 -16.83 2.97 -12.63
CA LYS A 321 -17.98 2.07 -12.40
C LYS A 321 -18.80 2.44 -11.17
N ASN A 322 -18.18 3.14 -10.22
CA ASN A 322 -18.74 3.53 -8.94
C ASN A 322 -19.21 5.00 -8.94
N VAL A 323 -18.90 5.76 -9.99
CA VAL A 323 -19.18 7.19 -10.07
C VAL A 323 -20.28 7.42 -11.10
N LYS A 324 -21.22 8.32 -10.81
CA LYS A 324 -22.22 8.73 -11.82
C LYS A 324 -21.55 9.66 -12.83
N VAL A 325 -21.25 9.12 -14.01
CA VAL A 325 -20.57 9.83 -15.09
C VAL A 325 -21.51 9.94 -16.29
N ASN A 326 -21.70 11.16 -16.80
CA ASN A 326 -22.40 11.39 -18.05
C ASN A 326 -21.36 11.62 -19.17
N TYR A 327 -21.39 10.78 -20.20
CA TYR A 327 -20.51 10.95 -21.36
C TYR A 327 -21.07 12.04 -22.27
N ILE A 328 -20.31 13.11 -22.47
CA ILE A 328 -20.67 14.20 -23.39
C ILE A 328 -20.31 13.82 -24.84
N THR A 329 -19.27 13.00 -24.98
CA THR A 329 -18.75 12.54 -26.26
C THR A 329 -18.54 11.04 -26.23
N GLU A 330 -18.76 10.38 -27.36
CA GLU A 330 -18.30 9.01 -27.57
C GLU A 330 -16.78 8.88 -27.39
N PRO A 331 -16.28 7.78 -26.78
CA PRO A 331 -14.85 7.53 -26.67
C PRO A 331 -14.14 7.54 -28.03
N LYS A 332 -13.03 8.27 -28.10
CA LYS A 332 -12.16 8.32 -29.29
C LYS A 332 -10.76 7.85 -28.96
N VAL A 333 -10.10 7.22 -29.92
CA VAL A 333 -8.68 6.89 -29.81
C VAL A 333 -7.89 8.19 -29.76
N LEU A 334 -7.07 8.36 -28.72
CA LEU A 334 -6.09 9.43 -28.63
C LEU A 334 -4.81 9.03 -29.38
N PHE A 335 -4.26 7.87 -29.04
CA PHE A 335 -3.13 7.27 -29.75
C PHE A 335 -3.09 5.75 -29.56
N THR A 336 -2.29 5.08 -30.39
CA THR A 336 -1.92 3.68 -30.24
C THR A 336 -0.40 3.61 -30.28
N VAL A 337 0.19 2.81 -29.38
CA VAL A 337 1.62 2.53 -29.34
C VAL A 337 1.85 1.06 -29.62
N ASN A 338 2.77 0.75 -30.54
CA ASN A 338 3.23 -0.61 -30.81
C ASN A 338 4.52 -0.88 -30.03
N PHE A 339 4.44 -1.75 -29.02
CA PHE A 339 5.57 -2.10 -28.16
C PHE A 339 6.62 -2.98 -28.86
N ASN A 340 6.35 -3.46 -30.07
CA ASN A 340 7.31 -4.20 -30.88
C ASN A 340 7.98 -3.33 -31.98
N ASP A 341 7.62 -2.05 -32.09
CA ASP A 341 8.23 -1.11 -33.04
C ASP A 341 9.08 -0.07 -32.29
N ILE A 342 10.41 -0.21 -32.40
CA ILE A 342 11.38 0.70 -31.77
C ILE A 342 11.18 2.15 -32.24
N SER A 343 10.86 2.35 -33.52
CA SER A 343 10.63 3.70 -34.06
C SER A 343 9.39 4.32 -33.45
N ASP A 344 8.38 3.51 -33.12
CA ASP A 344 7.17 3.96 -32.44
C ASP A 344 7.45 4.31 -30.98
N LEU A 345 8.16 3.43 -30.24
CA LEU A 345 8.60 3.71 -28.87
C LEU A 345 9.42 5.00 -28.76
N GLN A 346 10.32 5.26 -29.71
CA GLN A 346 11.14 6.47 -29.75
C GLN A 346 10.30 7.75 -29.84
N LYS A 347 9.17 7.75 -30.57
CA LYS A 347 8.28 8.92 -30.66
C LYS A 347 7.71 9.29 -29.29
N PHE A 348 7.41 8.31 -28.45
CA PHE A 348 6.86 8.54 -27.11
C PHE A 348 7.94 8.87 -26.07
N ASN A 349 9.23 8.63 -26.35
CA ASN A 349 10.33 8.81 -25.38
C ASN A 349 10.97 10.21 -25.38
N VAL A 350 10.70 11.07 -26.38
CA VAL A 350 11.29 12.42 -26.48
C VAL A 350 10.31 13.47 -25.93
N ASP A 351 9.65 14.25 -26.79
CA ASP A 351 8.68 15.29 -26.39
C ASP A 351 7.25 14.75 -26.24
N GLY A 352 7.10 13.43 -26.32
CA GLY A 352 5.81 12.75 -26.43
C GLY A 352 5.12 12.96 -27.79
N VAL A 353 3.99 12.28 -27.98
CA VAL A 353 3.15 12.44 -29.18
C VAL A 353 2.08 13.48 -28.90
N LYS A 354 2.11 14.61 -29.64
CA LYS A 354 1.03 15.61 -29.61
C LYS A 354 -0.04 15.22 -30.61
N SER A 355 -1.27 15.04 -30.13
CA SER A 355 -2.42 14.72 -30.96
C SER A 355 -3.58 15.66 -30.64
N SER A 356 -4.28 16.13 -31.66
CA SER A 356 -5.56 16.84 -31.52
C SER A 356 -6.69 15.91 -31.94
N VAL A 357 -7.71 15.80 -31.09
CA VAL A 357 -8.89 14.99 -31.37
C VAL A 357 -10.09 15.92 -31.43
N ASN A 358 -10.75 15.96 -32.59
CA ASN A 358 -12.01 16.67 -32.75
C ASN A 358 -13.15 15.74 -32.34
N VAL A 359 -13.85 16.07 -31.25
CA VAL A 359 -15.02 15.34 -30.75
C VAL A 359 -16.28 16.15 -31.01
N LYS A 360 -17.38 15.47 -31.38
CA LYS A 360 -18.70 16.09 -31.47
C LYS A 360 -19.39 15.86 -30.13
N CYS A 361 -19.85 16.92 -29.47
CA CYS A 361 -20.72 16.78 -28.30
C CYS A 361 -22.06 16.21 -28.76
N GLU A 362 -22.43 15.06 -28.22
CA GLU A 362 -23.71 14.42 -28.52
C GLU A 362 -24.83 14.88 -27.58
N TYR A 363 -24.43 15.44 -26.43
CA TYR A 363 -25.34 15.90 -25.38
C TYR A 363 -24.90 17.28 -24.86
N ASP A 364 -25.86 18.10 -24.48
CA ASP A 364 -25.60 19.37 -23.78
C ASP A 364 -25.08 19.08 -22.36
N GLY A 365 -23.97 19.72 -21.97
CA GLY A 365 -23.37 19.51 -20.66
C GLY A 365 -22.07 20.30 -20.44
N THR A 366 -21.63 20.36 -19.19
CA THR A 366 -20.35 20.98 -18.81
C THR A 366 -19.26 19.91 -18.78
N ILE A 367 -18.20 20.09 -19.57
CA ILE A 367 -17.06 19.17 -19.60
C ILE A 367 -16.26 19.35 -18.31
N ASP A 368 -16.21 18.31 -17.48
CA ASP A 368 -15.54 18.34 -16.18
C ASP A 368 -14.14 17.75 -16.24
N LYS A 369 -13.95 16.60 -16.90
CA LYS A 369 -12.64 15.99 -17.19
C LYS A 369 -12.72 15.07 -18.41
N PHE A 370 -11.55 14.66 -18.91
CA PHE A 370 -11.40 13.56 -19.86
C PHE A 370 -11.15 12.24 -19.12
N ASN A 371 -11.67 11.14 -19.66
CA ASN A 371 -11.51 9.80 -19.11
C ASN A 371 -10.72 8.88 -20.05
N ASN A 372 -9.82 8.06 -19.49
CA ASN A 372 -8.99 7.09 -20.20
C ASN A 372 -9.53 5.65 -20.05
N TYR A 373 -9.57 4.88 -21.14
CA TYR A 373 -9.96 3.47 -21.15
C TYR A 373 -8.92 2.55 -21.80
N GLN A 374 -8.83 1.30 -21.30
CA GLN A 374 -8.06 0.21 -21.90
C GLN A 374 -8.95 -1.04 -22.06
N ASN A 375 -8.78 -1.80 -23.16
CA ASN A 375 -9.56 -3.00 -23.47
C ASN A 375 -8.64 -4.22 -23.66
N ILE A 376 -8.85 -5.30 -22.91
CA ILE A 376 -8.22 -6.61 -23.12
C ILE A 376 -9.31 -7.69 -23.04
N LYS A 377 -9.42 -8.55 -24.06
CA LYS A 377 -10.37 -9.68 -24.10
C LYS A 377 -9.63 -11.01 -24.03
N SER A 378 -10.11 -11.96 -23.22
CA SER A 378 -9.76 -13.38 -23.35
C SER A 378 -10.73 -14.30 -22.59
N SER A 379 -10.66 -15.60 -22.92
CA SER A 379 -11.46 -16.72 -22.40
C SER A 379 -10.63 -17.69 -21.53
N PHE A 380 -11.31 -18.34 -20.59
CA PHE A 380 -10.80 -19.12 -19.46
C PHE A 380 -10.21 -20.51 -19.80
N ASN A 381 -9.15 -20.90 -19.08
CA ASN A 381 -8.85 -22.29 -18.72
C ASN A 381 -8.08 -22.30 -17.39
N ASN A 382 -8.49 -23.12 -16.43
CA ASN A 382 -8.03 -23.06 -15.03
C ASN A 382 -7.39 -24.39 -14.66
N LYS A 383 -6.06 -24.48 -14.49
CA LYS A 383 -5.43 -25.75 -14.07
C LYS A 383 -4.36 -25.69 -12.97
N ASN A 384 -3.70 -24.58 -12.67
CA ASN A 384 -2.64 -24.56 -11.66
C ASN A 384 -2.94 -23.58 -10.50
N SER A 385 -2.86 -24.08 -9.26
CA SER A 385 -2.96 -23.26 -8.06
C SER A 385 -1.55 -22.90 -7.60
N TYR A 386 -1.10 -21.68 -7.94
CA TYR A 386 0.16 -21.18 -7.41
C TYR A 386 -0.01 -20.75 -5.96
N GLY A 387 0.93 -21.13 -5.11
CA GLY A 387 0.98 -20.71 -3.70
C GLY A 387 1.24 -19.20 -3.49
N ILE A 388 0.90 -18.32 -4.44
CA ILE A 388 1.17 -16.86 -4.35
C ILE A 388 0.41 -16.23 -3.19
N ALA A 389 -0.84 -16.63 -3.00
CA ALA A 389 -1.71 -16.09 -1.96
C ALA A 389 -1.09 -16.25 -0.56
N GLN A 390 -0.34 -17.33 -0.28
CA GLN A 390 0.26 -17.55 1.03
C GLN A 390 1.32 -16.50 1.39
N HIS A 391 1.98 -15.91 0.38
CA HIS A 391 3.09 -14.97 0.58
C HIS A 391 2.62 -13.52 0.51
N ILE A 392 1.80 -13.16 -0.49
CA ILE A 392 1.32 -11.77 -0.59
C ILE A 392 0.31 -11.42 0.52
N ASN A 393 -0.45 -12.41 1.00
CA ASN A 393 -1.40 -12.18 2.08
C ASN A 393 -0.73 -11.91 3.44
N GLU A 394 0.59 -12.12 3.59
CA GLU A 394 1.34 -11.64 4.76
C GLU A 394 1.28 -10.10 4.91
N PHE A 395 0.98 -9.38 3.82
CA PHE A 395 0.88 -7.92 3.74
C PHE A 395 -0.58 -7.42 3.67
N LYS A 396 -1.55 -8.30 3.97
CA LYS A 396 -2.96 -7.88 4.11
C LYS A 396 -3.08 -6.85 5.23
N ILE A 397 -3.87 -5.82 4.97
CA ILE A 397 -4.27 -4.85 5.98
C ILE A 397 -5.58 -5.28 6.64
N LYS A 398 -5.83 -4.78 7.85
CA LYS A 398 -7.07 -5.01 8.60
C LYS A 398 -8.07 -3.86 8.49
N GLN A 399 -7.65 -2.72 7.96
CA GLN A 399 -8.48 -1.53 7.89
C GLN A 399 -8.26 -0.81 6.56
N ILE A 400 -9.34 -0.34 5.94
CA ILE A 400 -9.31 0.52 4.76
C ILE A 400 -9.89 1.87 5.18
N PHE A 401 -9.11 2.93 4.98
CA PHE A 401 -9.55 4.30 5.16
C PHE A 401 -10.05 4.87 3.83
N ASP A 402 -10.67 6.04 3.89
CA ASP A 402 -11.08 6.80 2.70
C ASP A 402 -12.17 6.14 1.84
N LEU A 403 -13.05 5.35 2.46
CA LEU A 403 -14.17 4.73 1.75
C LEU A 403 -15.33 5.71 1.56
N ASN A 404 -15.49 6.21 0.34
CA ASN A 404 -16.62 7.07 0.03
C ASN A 404 -17.93 6.26 -0.12
N SER A 405 -18.92 6.50 0.76
CA SER A 405 -20.22 5.78 0.72
C SER A 405 -21.04 5.95 -0.53
N SER A 406 -20.75 6.97 -1.32
CA SER A 406 -21.45 7.19 -2.57
C SER A 406 -20.90 6.31 -3.69
N LEU A 407 -19.72 5.71 -3.49
CA LEU A 407 -18.99 4.96 -4.51
C LEU A 407 -18.97 3.45 -4.28
N TYR A 408 -18.90 2.98 -3.03
CA TYR A 408 -18.80 1.54 -2.80
C TYR A 408 -20.17 0.85 -2.85
N LEU A 409 -20.23 -0.30 -3.51
CA LEU A 409 -21.37 -1.22 -3.47
C LEU A 409 -21.22 -2.16 -2.29
N TYR A 410 -22.29 -2.37 -1.52
CA TYR A 410 -22.30 -3.29 -0.38
C TYR A 410 -23.70 -3.85 -0.14
N GLU A 411 -23.76 -5.03 0.47
CA GLU A 411 -25.00 -5.59 0.99
C GLU A 411 -24.99 -5.46 2.53
N PRO A 412 -25.94 -4.72 3.13
CA PRO A 412 -26.02 -4.63 4.59
C PRO A 412 -26.46 -5.98 5.17
N LEU A 413 -25.61 -6.56 6.02
CA LEU A 413 -25.88 -7.86 6.63
C LEU A 413 -26.52 -7.79 8.03
N SER A 414 -26.58 -6.58 8.60
CA SER A 414 -27.17 -6.30 9.91
C SER A 414 -27.81 -4.91 9.93
N ASN A 415 -28.55 -4.62 11.00
CA ASN A 415 -28.92 -3.24 11.35
C ASN A 415 -27.68 -2.44 11.76
N ILE A 416 -27.82 -1.11 11.76
CA ILE A 416 -26.81 -0.17 12.23
C ILE A 416 -26.77 -0.20 13.75
N ASN A 417 -25.58 -0.39 14.33
CA ASN A 417 -25.36 -0.36 15.78
C ASN A 417 -24.35 0.74 16.13
N ILE A 418 -24.55 1.40 17.28
CA ILE A 418 -23.57 2.34 17.83
C ILE A 418 -22.42 1.52 18.42
N LEU A 419 -21.23 1.69 17.86
CA LEU A 419 -20.03 0.97 18.31
C LEU A 419 -19.41 1.60 19.55
N THR A 420 -19.35 2.93 19.61
CA THR A 420 -18.92 3.69 20.78
C THR A 420 -19.31 5.16 20.69
N GLU A 421 -19.42 5.81 21.84
CA GLU A 421 -19.45 7.26 21.97
C GLU A 421 -18.09 7.71 22.49
N ILE A 422 -17.36 8.46 21.66
CA ILE A 422 -16.00 8.89 22.00
C ILE A 422 -16.07 9.92 23.13
N LYS A 423 -15.43 9.60 24.24
CA LYS A 423 -15.16 10.54 25.33
C LYS A 423 -13.65 10.63 25.52
N GLU A 424 -13.07 11.82 25.36
CA GLU A 424 -11.61 12.01 25.33
C GLU A 424 -10.87 11.56 26.60
N SER A 425 -11.55 11.51 27.75
CA SER A 425 -10.95 11.21 29.06
C SER A 425 -11.23 9.82 29.61
N GLU A 426 -11.92 8.93 28.88
CA GLU A 426 -12.32 7.61 29.39
C GLU A 426 -11.72 6.47 28.54
N ILE A 427 -11.05 5.52 29.19
CA ILE A 427 -10.79 4.20 28.62
C ILE A 427 -12.07 3.39 28.80
N ALA A 428 -12.69 2.97 27.70
CA ALA A 428 -13.94 2.25 27.71
C ALA A 428 -13.82 0.96 26.89
N GLU A 429 -14.41 -0.12 27.42
CA GLU A 429 -14.56 -1.39 26.73
C GLU A 429 -16.04 -1.75 26.70
N GLN A 430 -16.55 -2.12 25.52
CA GLN A 430 -17.91 -2.61 25.38
C GLN A 430 -18.02 -3.69 24.31
N ILE A 431 -19.13 -4.44 24.38
CA ILE A 431 -19.45 -5.51 23.45
C ILE A 431 -20.79 -5.17 22.81
N VAL A 432 -20.79 -5.10 21.49
CA VAL A 432 -21.97 -4.81 20.67
C VAL A 432 -22.40 -6.10 19.99
N ASN A 433 -23.62 -6.55 20.27
CA ASN A 433 -24.19 -7.74 19.64
C ASN A 433 -24.94 -7.34 18.35
N PHE A 434 -24.49 -7.84 17.21
CA PHE A 434 -25.11 -7.65 15.90
C PHE A 434 -26.19 -8.70 15.60
N GLY A 435 -26.37 -9.67 16.49
CA GLY A 435 -27.28 -10.80 16.36
C GLY A 435 -26.75 -11.85 15.39
N LYS A 436 -27.64 -12.77 14.99
CA LYS A 436 -27.31 -13.82 14.02
C LYS A 436 -27.29 -13.26 12.61
N ILE A 437 -26.17 -13.46 11.93
CA ILE A 437 -26.03 -13.19 10.50
C ILE A 437 -26.01 -14.55 9.80
N TYR A 438 -26.85 -14.71 8.78
CA TYR A 438 -26.94 -15.93 8.00
C TYR A 438 -26.38 -15.68 6.60
N ALA A 439 -25.48 -16.57 6.15
CA ALA A 439 -25.09 -16.68 4.75
C ALA A 439 -26.02 -17.70 4.07
N THR A 440 -26.45 -17.40 2.86
CA THR A 440 -27.24 -18.31 2.01
C THR A 440 -26.57 -18.40 0.64
N THR A 441 -27.01 -19.29 -0.23
CA THR A 441 -26.51 -19.35 -1.62
C THR A 441 -26.62 -18.02 -2.36
N ASN A 442 -27.55 -17.15 -1.98
CA ASN A 442 -27.75 -15.82 -2.56
C ASN A 442 -27.25 -14.67 -1.67
N ARG A 443 -26.66 -14.97 -0.51
CA ARG A 443 -26.21 -13.96 0.46
C ARG A 443 -24.75 -14.21 0.85
N PRO A 444 -23.83 -13.31 0.49
CA PRO A 444 -22.40 -13.49 0.74
C PRO A 444 -22.09 -13.52 2.24
N LEU A 445 -20.96 -14.15 2.58
CA LEU A 445 -20.41 -14.08 3.93
C LEU A 445 -20.00 -12.64 4.26
N PRO A 446 -20.17 -12.17 5.51
CA PRO A 446 -19.66 -10.88 5.93
C PRO A 446 -18.14 -10.86 5.87
N ASN A 447 -17.58 -9.79 5.29
CA ASN A 447 -16.13 -9.61 5.15
C ASN A 447 -15.60 -8.32 5.78
N ALA A 448 -16.48 -7.35 6.07
CA ALA A 448 -16.09 -6.07 6.64
C ALA A 448 -17.18 -5.46 7.52
N LEU A 449 -16.75 -4.66 8.49
CA LEU A 449 -17.58 -3.73 9.24
C LEU A 449 -17.35 -2.32 8.70
N ILE A 450 -18.39 -1.68 8.18
CA ILE A 450 -18.32 -0.28 7.73
C ILE A 450 -18.59 0.64 8.92
N CYS A 451 -17.64 1.52 9.21
CA CYS A 451 -17.67 2.46 10.30
C CYS A 451 -17.68 3.91 9.77
N TRP A 452 -18.55 4.72 10.36
CA TRP A 452 -18.64 6.16 10.17
C TRP A 452 -19.07 6.78 11.50
N TYR A 453 -19.10 8.12 11.59
CA TYR A 453 -19.38 8.81 12.84
C TYR A 453 -20.43 9.90 12.69
N LYS A 454 -21.12 10.19 13.79
CA LYS A 454 -22.00 11.34 13.93
C LYS A 454 -21.30 12.36 14.82
N ILE A 455 -21.14 13.58 14.32
CA ILE A 455 -20.58 14.69 15.07
C ILE A 455 -21.73 15.42 15.75
N LYS A 456 -21.73 15.43 17.08
CA LYS A 456 -22.68 16.23 17.85
C LYS A 456 -22.12 17.64 18.02
N LEU A 457 -22.62 18.58 17.22
CA LEU A 457 -22.19 19.99 17.26
C LEU A 457 -22.83 20.72 18.43
N THR A 458 -24.11 20.42 18.72
CA THR A 458 -24.82 20.90 19.90
C THR A 458 -25.79 19.82 20.40
N LEU A 459 -26.47 20.05 21.53
CA LEU A 459 -27.49 19.12 22.05
C LEU A 459 -28.56 18.75 21.02
N ASN A 460 -28.94 19.69 20.15
CA ASN A 460 -30.01 19.54 19.16
C ASN A 460 -29.49 19.43 17.72
N HIS A 461 -28.18 19.45 17.51
CA HIS A 461 -27.60 19.47 16.18
C HIS A 461 -26.54 18.38 16.05
N ASN A 462 -26.89 17.33 15.31
CA ASN A 462 -26.02 16.22 14.98
C ASN A 462 -25.76 16.22 13.48
N TYR A 463 -24.53 15.91 13.10
CA TYR A 463 -24.09 15.84 11.73
C TYR A 463 -23.60 14.42 11.43
N ASP A 464 -24.32 13.71 10.56
CA ASP A 464 -23.93 12.36 10.13
C ASP A 464 -22.92 12.43 8.98
N THR A 465 -21.78 11.75 9.12
CA THR A 465 -20.80 11.65 8.03
C THR A 465 -21.23 10.69 6.93
N LYS A 466 -22.13 9.74 7.22
CA LYS A 466 -22.76 8.88 6.20
C LYS A 466 -23.94 9.60 5.56
N ARG A 467 -23.63 10.46 4.60
CA ARG A 467 -24.61 11.17 3.77
C ARG A 467 -24.08 11.41 2.37
N ASN A 468 -24.99 11.59 1.41
CA ASN A 468 -24.62 11.99 0.06
C ASN A 468 -23.92 13.37 0.10
N GLY A 469 -22.83 13.49 -0.66
CA GLY A 469 -22.02 14.72 -0.71
C GLY A 469 -21.26 15.05 0.58
N SER A 470 -21.07 14.08 1.49
CA SER A 470 -20.11 14.25 2.58
C SER A 470 -18.68 14.20 2.03
N PHE A 471 -17.84 15.13 2.45
CA PHE A 471 -16.39 15.04 2.19
C PHE A 471 -15.69 14.06 3.14
N MET A 472 -16.31 13.76 4.29
CA MET A 472 -15.78 12.83 5.27
C MET A 472 -16.04 11.40 4.82
N ASN A 473 -14.98 10.66 4.53
CA ASN A 473 -15.05 9.26 4.10
C ASN A 473 -15.13 8.29 5.28
N HIS A 474 -15.52 7.05 4.98
CA HIS A 474 -15.73 5.98 5.95
C HIS A 474 -14.50 5.11 6.11
N THR A 475 -14.54 4.25 7.12
CA THR A 475 -13.54 3.20 7.35
C THR A 475 -14.20 1.83 7.23
N ALA A 476 -13.51 0.85 6.63
CA ALA A 476 -13.89 -0.55 6.73
C ALA A 476 -12.89 -1.29 7.58
N ILE A 477 -13.40 -2.10 8.51
CA ILE A 477 -12.61 -3.02 9.31
C ILE A 477 -12.80 -4.40 8.72
N LEU A 478 -11.72 -4.98 8.19
CA LEU A 478 -11.72 -6.25 7.49
C LEU A 478 -11.64 -7.38 8.53
N LEU A 479 -12.69 -8.20 8.57
CA LEU A 479 -12.90 -9.26 9.58
C LEU A 479 -13.39 -10.56 8.93
N GLU A 480 -12.99 -10.80 7.67
CA GLU A 480 -13.55 -11.87 6.84
C GLU A 480 -13.41 -13.26 7.47
N GLU A 481 -12.22 -13.64 7.91
CA GLU A 481 -11.98 -14.98 8.48
C GLU A 481 -12.62 -15.12 9.87
N GLU A 482 -12.56 -14.07 10.69
CA GLU A 482 -13.16 -14.06 12.03
C GLU A 482 -14.68 -14.19 11.97
N LEU A 483 -15.34 -13.44 11.07
CA LEU A 483 -16.79 -13.45 10.93
C LEU A 483 -17.29 -14.70 10.22
N LYS A 484 -16.57 -15.20 9.21
CA LYS A 484 -16.94 -16.40 8.46
C LYS A 484 -17.17 -17.60 9.38
N ASN A 485 -16.26 -17.85 10.32
CA ASN A 485 -16.38 -18.99 11.23
C ASN A 485 -17.61 -18.87 12.14
N ILE A 486 -17.87 -17.68 12.68
CA ILE A 486 -19.03 -17.43 13.56
C ILE A 486 -20.35 -17.62 12.80
N VAL A 487 -20.43 -17.05 11.59
CA VAL A 487 -21.64 -17.13 10.75
C VAL A 487 -21.92 -18.56 10.32
N LEU A 488 -20.90 -19.31 9.90
CA LEU A 488 -21.06 -20.71 9.50
C LEU A 488 -21.47 -21.63 10.66
N GLN A 489 -21.11 -21.27 11.90
CA GLN A 489 -21.55 -21.98 13.11
C GLN A 489 -22.94 -21.55 13.61
N GLY A 490 -23.56 -20.52 13.01
CA GLY A 490 -24.87 -20.02 13.42
C GLY A 490 -24.88 -19.29 14.76
N ASN A 491 -23.71 -18.78 15.17
CA ASN A 491 -23.51 -18.02 16.41
C ASN A 491 -23.84 -16.53 16.21
N ASP A 492 -24.09 -15.84 17.32
CA ASP A 492 -24.27 -14.39 17.32
C ASP A 492 -22.95 -13.69 16.99
N VAL A 493 -23.00 -12.68 16.11
CA VAL A 493 -21.84 -11.83 15.82
C VAL A 493 -21.73 -10.77 16.90
N CYS A 494 -20.74 -10.93 17.79
CA CYS A 494 -20.44 -9.97 18.83
C CYS A 494 -19.12 -9.24 18.53
N ILE A 495 -19.17 -7.91 18.54
CA ILE A 495 -18.01 -7.06 18.29
C ILE A 495 -17.58 -6.39 19.59
N LYS A 496 -16.33 -6.62 19.99
CA LYS A 496 -15.67 -5.96 21.11
C LYS A 496 -15.02 -4.67 20.62
N VAL A 497 -15.33 -3.56 21.29
CA VAL A 497 -14.78 -2.23 21.02
C VAL A 497 -14.03 -1.76 22.24
N GLN A 498 -12.77 -1.37 22.06
CA GLN A 498 -11.91 -0.81 23.10
C GLN A 498 -11.45 0.57 22.64
N GLN A 499 -11.78 1.60 23.43
CA GLN A 499 -11.27 2.96 23.23
C GLN A 499 -10.09 3.19 24.18
N ALA A 500 -8.96 3.64 23.63
CA ALA A 500 -7.79 4.08 24.39
C ALA A 500 -7.26 5.38 23.78
N GLU A 501 -7.40 6.48 24.52
CA GLU A 501 -7.04 7.84 24.07
C GLU A 501 -7.69 8.17 22.71
N SER A 502 -6.88 8.43 21.68
CA SER A 502 -7.28 8.73 20.30
C SER A 502 -7.41 7.50 19.41
N MET A 503 -7.30 6.28 19.96
CA MET A 503 -7.37 5.02 19.22
C MET A 503 -8.60 4.21 19.59
N ILE A 504 -9.24 3.63 18.57
CA ILE A 504 -10.32 2.66 18.72
C ILE A 504 -9.86 1.34 18.13
N HIS A 505 -10.05 0.28 18.92
CA HIS A 505 -9.68 -1.07 18.56
C HIS A 505 -10.92 -1.96 18.55
N ILE A 506 -11.13 -2.64 17.43
CA ILE A 506 -12.36 -3.39 17.15
C ILE A 506 -11.97 -4.83 16.82
N LYS A 507 -12.56 -5.78 17.54
CA LYS A 507 -12.32 -7.21 17.38
C LYS A 507 -13.63 -7.98 17.44
N VAL A 508 -13.67 -9.13 16.78
CA VAL A 508 -14.72 -10.13 16.98
C VAL A 508 -14.51 -10.80 18.34
N LYS A 509 -15.58 -11.02 19.11
CA LYS A 509 -15.53 -11.62 20.45
C LYS A 509 -15.39 -13.14 20.42
#